data_AF-A0A7R9DD30-F1
#
_entry.id   AF-A0A7R9DD30-F1
#
_cell.length_a   1.000
_cell.length_b   1.000
_cell.length_c   1.000
_cell.angle_alpha   90.00
_cell.angle_beta   90.00
_cell.angle_gamma   90.00
#
_symmetry.space_group_name_H-M   'P 1'
#
loop_
_entity.id
_entity.type
_entity.pdbx_description
1 polymer ?
#
loop_
_entity_poly.entity_id
_entity_poly.type
_entity_poly.pdbx_seq_one_letter_code
_entity_poly.pdbx_strand_id
1 'polypeptide(L)'
;MAGWEVSFLQDMKATPLVANKQSLDELVAGFFHFYSTYDYATLVVCPLRGQSLLRDTFRLNDLTKLPLNYVETVLVERREEQFRYYTPICVQDPFDLSHNLTKAVSPEVLNKFIHLCNASWELCDGL
;
A
#
# COMPACT_ATOMS: atom_id res chain seq x y z
N MET A 1 0.39 6.96 -21.38
CA MET A 1 0.79 6.28 -20.13
C MET A 1 1.49 4.98 -20.49
N ALA A 2 2.47 4.55 -19.71
CA ALA A 2 3.47 3.54 -20.05
C ALA A 2 2.95 2.09 -20.06
N GLY A 3 1.85 1.81 -20.76
CA GLY A 3 1.30 0.46 -20.90
C GLY A 3 0.47 -0.05 -19.72
N TRP A 4 0.39 0.69 -18.61
CA TRP A 4 -0.48 0.36 -17.46
C TRP A 4 -1.97 0.56 -17.75
N GLU A 5 -2.80 -0.28 -17.13
CA GLU A 5 -4.26 -0.09 -17.05
C GLU A 5 -4.55 0.97 -15.98
N VAL A 6 -5.27 2.02 -16.39
CA VAL A 6 -5.50 3.24 -15.60
C VAL A 6 -6.96 3.67 -15.61
N SER A 7 -7.84 2.80 -16.07
CA SER A 7 -9.26 3.08 -16.15
C SER A 7 -9.89 2.89 -14.78
N PHE A 8 -10.75 3.83 -14.42
CA PHE A 8 -11.62 3.71 -13.26
C PHE A 8 -12.98 4.28 -13.60
N LEU A 9 -13.98 3.87 -12.82
CA LEU A 9 -15.34 4.35 -12.97
C LEU A 9 -15.40 5.86 -12.67
N GLN A 10 -15.80 6.67 -13.66
CA GLN A 10 -15.91 8.11 -13.48
C GLN A 10 -17.21 8.53 -12.79
N ASP A 11 -18.27 7.72 -12.93
CA ASP A 11 -19.57 8.02 -12.31
C ASP A 11 -19.62 7.55 -10.86
N MET A 12 -19.35 8.46 -9.94
CA MET A 12 -19.41 8.20 -8.50
C MET A 12 -20.77 7.65 -8.04
N LYS A 13 -21.88 7.94 -8.74
CA LYS A 13 -23.20 7.41 -8.36
C LYS A 13 -23.35 5.91 -8.59
N ALA A 14 -22.54 5.35 -9.49
CA ALA A 14 -22.49 3.93 -9.74
C ALA A 14 -21.51 3.19 -8.81
N THR A 15 -20.79 3.90 -7.92
CA THR A 15 -19.98 3.27 -6.87
C THR A 15 -20.85 2.78 -5.71
N PRO A 16 -20.63 1.57 -5.17
CA PRO A 16 -21.34 1.10 -3.99
C PRO A 16 -21.11 2.03 -2.80
N LEU A 17 -22.15 2.28 -2.02
CA LEU A 17 -22.03 3.05 -0.79
C LEU A 17 -21.12 2.32 0.21
N VAL A 18 -20.25 3.09 0.87
CA VAL A 18 -19.37 2.57 1.93
C VAL A 18 -20.23 2.15 3.13
N ALA A 19 -20.13 0.89 3.53
CA ALA A 19 -20.88 0.33 4.66
C ALA A 19 -20.27 0.67 6.04
N ASN A 20 -19.05 1.19 6.05
CA ASN A 20 -18.35 1.61 7.27
C ASN A 20 -19.11 2.75 7.94
N LYS A 21 -19.36 2.62 9.26
CA LYS A 21 -20.12 3.59 10.07
C LYS A 21 -19.26 4.28 11.13
N GLN A 22 -17.95 4.09 11.07
CA GLN A 22 -17.04 4.68 12.04
C GLN A 22 -17.10 6.20 11.96
N SER A 23 -16.98 6.85 13.12
CA SER A 23 -16.81 8.30 13.19
C SER A 23 -15.46 8.71 12.61
N LEU A 24 -15.29 10.00 12.35
CA LEU A 24 -14.00 10.54 11.94
C LEU A 24 -12.92 10.26 13.00
N ASP A 25 -13.26 10.41 14.27
CA ASP A 25 -12.34 10.18 15.39
C ASP A 25 -11.88 8.72 15.44
N GLU A 26 -12.81 7.77 15.24
CA GLU A 26 -12.51 6.34 15.16
C GLU A 26 -11.62 6.01 13.95
N LEU A 27 -11.86 6.65 12.79
CA LEU A 27 -11.03 6.45 11.59
C LEU A 27 -9.61 7.01 11.76
N VAL A 28 -9.47 8.17 12.40
CA VAL A 28 -8.16 8.79 12.67
C VAL A 28 -7.39 7.98 13.71
N ALA A 29 -8.03 7.58 14.81
CA ALA A 29 -7.42 6.71 15.82
C ALA A 29 -7.01 5.36 15.20
N GLY A 30 -7.89 4.77 14.37
CA GLY A 30 -7.62 3.55 13.64
C GLY A 30 -6.44 3.66 12.66
N PHE A 31 -6.30 4.79 11.96
CA PHE A 31 -5.15 5.06 11.09
C PHE A 31 -3.84 5.04 11.87
N PHE A 32 -3.78 5.77 12.99
CA PHE A 32 -2.58 5.83 13.82
C PHE A 32 -2.24 4.47 14.43
N HIS A 33 -3.24 3.77 14.97
CA HIS A 33 -3.03 2.43 15.52
C HIS A 33 -2.52 1.45 14.46
N PHE A 34 -3.19 1.42 13.30
CA PHE A 34 -2.82 0.54 12.19
C PHE A 34 -1.36 0.74 11.77
N TYR A 35 -0.94 1.98 11.51
CA TYR A 35 0.41 2.25 11.05
C TYR A 35 1.46 2.26 12.17
N SER A 36 1.08 2.40 13.44
CA SER A 36 2.02 2.17 14.54
C SER A 36 2.42 0.70 14.70
N THR A 37 1.56 -0.23 14.26
CA THR A 37 1.72 -1.68 14.46
C THR A 37 1.88 -2.48 13.15
N TYR A 38 1.82 -1.81 12.00
CA TYR A 38 1.90 -2.46 10.70
C TYR A 38 3.24 -3.22 10.50
N ASP A 39 3.18 -4.42 9.94
CA ASP A 39 4.38 -5.21 9.62
C ASP A 39 5.04 -4.68 8.34
N TYR A 40 5.82 -3.61 8.49
CA TYR A 40 6.59 -3.03 7.40
C TYR A 40 7.63 -3.98 6.81
N ALA A 41 8.14 -4.93 7.60
CA ALA A 41 9.24 -5.80 7.20
C ALA A 41 8.80 -6.87 6.20
N THR A 42 7.61 -7.41 6.37
CA THR A 42 7.11 -8.52 5.54
C THR A 42 6.00 -8.12 4.58
N LEU A 43 5.34 -6.97 4.77
CA LEU A 43 4.19 -6.57 3.97
C LEU A 43 4.45 -5.38 3.03
N VAL A 44 3.65 -5.35 1.97
CA VAL A 44 3.53 -4.27 0.98
C VAL A 44 2.08 -3.80 0.99
N VAL A 45 1.85 -2.51 1.18
CA VAL A 45 0.52 -1.90 1.03
C VAL A 45 0.18 -1.89 -0.46
N CYS A 46 -0.90 -2.56 -0.87
CA CYS A 46 -1.35 -2.66 -2.26
C CYS A 46 -2.75 -2.04 -2.42
N PRO A 47 -2.85 -0.75 -2.76
CA PRO A 47 -4.14 -0.07 -2.93
C PRO A 47 -5.02 -0.70 -4.02
N LEU A 48 -4.42 -1.17 -5.12
CA LEU A 48 -5.15 -1.83 -6.21
C LEU A 48 -5.98 -3.03 -5.72
N ARG A 49 -5.47 -3.80 -4.73
CA ARG A 49 -6.20 -4.93 -4.14
C ARG A 49 -6.98 -4.55 -2.88
N GLY A 50 -6.78 -3.36 -2.33
CA GLY A 50 -7.34 -2.96 -1.04
C GLY A 50 -6.83 -3.77 0.15
N GLN A 51 -5.68 -4.44 0.02
CA GLN A 51 -5.10 -5.29 1.07
C GLN A 51 -3.57 -5.31 1.00
N SER A 52 -2.93 -5.88 2.01
CA SER A 52 -1.48 -6.07 2.00
C SER A 52 -1.08 -7.31 1.20
N LEU A 53 0.10 -7.26 0.58
CA LEU A 53 0.77 -8.38 -0.05
C LEU A 53 2.03 -8.75 0.73
N LEU A 54 2.38 -10.03 0.77
CA LEU A 54 3.69 -10.44 1.27
C LEU A 54 4.78 -9.90 0.35
N ARG A 55 5.80 -9.27 0.90
CA ARG A 55 7.00 -8.80 0.20
C ARG A 55 7.67 -9.93 -0.60
N ASP A 56 7.65 -11.14 -0.04
CA ASP A 56 8.18 -12.34 -0.69
C ASP A 56 7.46 -12.70 -2.00
N THR A 57 6.21 -12.25 -2.18
CA THR A 57 5.49 -12.37 -3.45
C THR A 57 6.26 -11.72 -4.61
N PHE A 58 6.86 -10.54 -4.36
CA PHE A 58 7.68 -9.83 -5.33
C PHE A 58 9.09 -10.43 -5.42
N ARG A 59 9.70 -10.83 -4.29
CA ARG A 59 11.04 -11.45 -4.27
C ARG A 59 11.09 -12.76 -5.05
N LEU A 60 10.05 -13.59 -4.91
CA LEU A 60 9.97 -14.93 -5.51
C LEU A 60 9.26 -14.92 -6.88
N ASN A 61 8.74 -13.77 -7.31
CA ASN A 61 7.87 -13.66 -8.49
C ASN A 61 6.71 -14.67 -8.44
N ASP A 62 5.99 -14.72 -7.31
CA ASP A 62 4.84 -15.60 -7.13
C ASP A 62 3.66 -15.10 -7.97
N LEU A 63 3.58 -15.62 -9.21
CA LEU A 63 2.61 -15.23 -10.22
C LEU A 63 1.15 -15.40 -9.78
N THR A 64 0.89 -16.27 -8.79
CA THR A 64 -0.46 -16.53 -8.29
C THR A 64 -0.99 -15.45 -7.36
N LYS A 65 -0.09 -14.63 -6.80
CA LYS A 65 -0.44 -13.58 -5.83
C LYS A 65 -0.17 -12.17 -6.34
N LEU A 66 0.72 -12.02 -7.32
CA LEU A 66 0.96 -10.74 -7.97
C LEU A 66 -0.26 -10.29 -8.78
N PRO A 67 -0.53 -8.97 -8.88
CA PRO A 67 -1.53 -8.46 -9.81
C PRO A 67 -1.21 -8.89 -11.25
N LEU A 68 -2.22 -9.31 -12.02
CA LEU A 68 -2.02 -9.81 -13.40
C LEU A 68 -1.28 -8.80 -14.29
N ASN A 69 -1.69 -7.53 -14.24
CA ASN A 69 -1.03 -6.47 -15.02
C ASN A 69 0.45 -6.31 -14.66
N TYR A 70 0.82 -6.53 -13.39
CA TYR A 70 2.24 -6.52 -12.99
C TYR A 70 2.99 -7.69 -13.64
N VAL A 71 2.42 -8.90 -13.59
CA VAL A 71 3.02 -10.10 -14.18
C VAL A 71 3.24 -9.90 -15.68
N GLU A 72 2.21 -9.45 -16.40
CA GLU A 72 2.27 -9.24 -17.84
C GLU A 72 3.31 -8.18 -18.20
N THR A 73 3.20 -6.97 -17.65
CA THR A 73 4.05 -5.84 -18.05
C THR A 73 5.51 -5.99 -17.59
N VAL A 74 5.75 -6.51 -16.38
CA VAL A 74 7.09 -6.54 -15.77
C VAL A 74 7.81 -7.88 -16.00
N LEU A 75 7.12 -9.01 -15.81
CA LEU A 75 7.77 -10.32 -15.80
C LEU A 75 7.79 -10.98 -17.18
N VAL A 76 6.69 -10.85 -17.93
CA VAL A 76 6.54 -11.45 -19.27
C VAL A 76 7.08 -10.51 -20.34
N GLU A 77 6.51 -9.30 -20.45
CA GLU A 77 6.86 -8.34 -21.50
C GLU A 77 8.17 -7.58 -21.20
N ARG A 78 8.58 -7.51 -19.93
CA ARG A 78 9.79 -6.80 -19.46
C ARG A 78 9.84 -5.34 -19.90
N ARG A 79 8.70 -4.67 -19.92
CA ARG A 79 8.58 -3.26 -20.32
C ARG A 79 8.94 -2.28 -19.21
N GLU A 80 8.76 -2.69 -17.97
CA GLU A 80 8.94 -1.86 -16.78
C GLU A 80 9.97 -2.47 -15.82
N GLU A 81 10.51 -1.65 -14.92
CA GLU A 81 11.40 -2.11 -13.84
C GLU A 81 10.64 -3.04 -12.87
N GLN A 82 11.38 -3.85 -12.11
CA GLN A 82 10.77 -4.62 -11.03
C GLN A 82 10.44 -3.73 -9.83
N PHE A 83 9.35 -4.07 -9.13
CA PHE A 83 8.95 -3.39 -7.91
C PHE A 83 10.07 -3.39 -6.86
N ARG A 84 10.44 -2.21 -6.37
CA ARG A 84 11.52 -2.05 -5.37
C ARG A 84 11.01 -2.42 -3.98
N TYR A 85 10.95 -3.72 -3.71
CA TYR A 85 10.44 -4.29 -2.46
C TYR A 85 11.44 -4.27 -1.29
N TYR A 86 12.74 -4.12 -1.57
CA TYR A 86 13.78 -4.09 -0.53
C TYR A 86 13.99 -2.66 -0.01
N THR A 87 12.97 -2.13 0.65
CA THR A 87 12.99 -0.80 1.27
C THR A 87 12.38 -0.88 2.68
N PRO A 88 12.57 0.15 3.52
CA PRO A 88 12.02 0.15 4.88
C PRO A 88 10.49 0.01 4.90
N ILE A 89 9.82 0.71 3.98
CA ILE A 89 8.37 0.66 3.76
C ILE A 89 8.09 0.48 2.27
N CYS A 90 7.03 -0.25 1.95
CA CYS A 90 6.56 -0.47 0.59
C CYS A 90 5.08 -0.08 0.45
N VAL A 91 4.81 0.94 -0.35
CA VAL A 91 3.46 1.30 -0.79
C VAL A 91 3.44 1.29 -2.31
N GLN A 92 2.65 0.37 -2.88
CA GLN A 92 2.51 0.26 -4.33
C GLN A 92 1.68 1.42 -4.87
N ASP A 93 2.09 1.97 -6.00
CA ASP A 93 1.20 2.83 -6.80
C ASP A 93 0.05 1.98 -7.37
N PRO A 94 -1.21 2.45 -7.33
CA PRO A 94 -2.36 1.68 -7.80
C PRO A 94 -2.40 1.46 -9.32
N PHE A 95 -1.61 2.20 -10.09
CA PHE A 95 -1.59 2.17 -11.55
C PHE A 95 -0.24 1.70 -12.09
N ASP A 96 0.85 2.37 -11.70
CA ASP A 96 2.20 1.94 -12.03
C ASP A 96 2.66 0.88 -11.02
N LEU A 97 2.31 -0.38 -11.28
CA LEU A 97 2.51 -1.45 -10.30
C LEU A 97 3.98 -1.79 -10.05
N SER A 98 4.89 -1.28 -10.88
CA SER A 98 6.34 -1.33 -10.66
C SER A 98 6.84 -0.29 -9.65
N HIS A 99 6.03 0.73 -9.38
CA HIS A 99 6.42 1.87 -8.58
C HIS A 99 6.13 1.66 -7.10
N ASN A 100 7.20 1.67 -6.29
CA ASN A 100 7.09 1.85 -4.85
C ASN A 100 7.12 3.35 -4.52
N LEU A 101 5.99 3.90 -4.10
CA LEU A 101 5.82 5.32 -3.75
C LEU A 101 6.73 5.74 -2.59
N THR A 102 7.12 4.80 -1.73
CA THR A 102 7.96 5.05 -0.55
C THR A 102 9.41 4.62 -0.74
N LYS A 103 9.86 4.39 -1.99
CA LYS A 103 11.23 3.93 -2.28
C LYS A 103 12.36 4.85 -1.80
N ALA A 104 12.06 6.13 -1.56
CA ALA A 104 13.02 7.12 -1.07
C ALA A 104 12.98 7.29 0.46
N VAL A 105 12.08 6.60 1.17
CA VAL A 105 11.94 6.69 2.62
C VAL A 105 13.09 5.93 3.28
N SER A 106 13.82 6.61 4.16
CA SER A 106 14.89 6.01 4.95
C SER A 106 14.35 5.27 6.19
N PRO A 107 15.13 4.34 6.78
CA PRO A 107 14.75 3.69 8.03
C PRO A 107 14.46 4.68 9.17
N GLU A 108 15.21 5.78 9.26
CA GLU A 108 15.05 6.80 10.29
C GLU A 108 13.71 7.53 10.16
N VAL A 109 13.32 7.85 8.92
CA VAL A 109 12.01 8.47 8.63
C VAL A 109 10.88 7.51 8.99
N LEU A 110 11.01 6.22 8.65
CA LEU A 110 10.02 5.21 9.03
C LEU A 110 9.90 5.06 10.55
N ASN A 111 11.02 4.96 11.27
CA ASN A 111 11.02 4.84 12.73
C ASN A 111 10.37 6.06 13.39
N LYS A 112 10.65 7.27 12.88
CA LYS A 112 9.98 8.50 13.33
C LYS A 112 8.48 8.46 13.05
N PHE A 113 8.07 8.00 11.87
CA PHE A 113 6.66 7.85 11.51
C PHE A 113 5.93 6.89 12.45
N ILE A 114 6.48 5.69 12.70
CA ILE A 114 5.93 4.70 13.63
C ILE A 114 5.78 5.30 15.03
N HIS A 115 6.82 5.99 15.53
CA HIS A 115 6.79 6.62 16.84
C HIS A 115 5.69 7.70 16.94
N LEU A 116 5.56 8.55 15.92
CA LEU A 116 4.52 9.58 15.88
C LEU A 116 3.12 8.98 15.77
N CYS A 117 2.93 7.91 15.00
CA CYS A 117 1.67 7.17 14.94
C CYS A 117 1.32 6.58 16.30
N ASN A 118 2.26 5.94 17.00
CA ASN A 118 2.00 5.39 18.33
C ASN A 118 1.60 6.48 19.33
N ALA A 119 2.38 7.57 19.41
CA ALA A 119 2.07 8.69 20.31
C ALA A 119 0.72 9.34 19.98
N SER A 120 0.38 9.46 18.70
CA SER A 120 -0.92 10.02 18.28
C SER A 120 -2.08 9.09 18.62
N TRP A 121 -1.88 7.77 18.50
CA TRP A 121 -2.88 6.79 18.94
C TRP A 121 -3.10 6.85 20.45
N GLU A 122 -2.05 6.93 21.27
CA GLU A 122 -2.16 7.09 22.73
C GLU A 122 -2.92 8.37 23.13
N LEU A 123 -2.73 9.47 22.38
CA LEU A 123 -3.49 10.70 22.57
C LEU A 123 -4.97 10.56 22.18
N CYS A 124 -5.28 9.75 21.16
CA CYS A 124 -6.66 9.46 20.76
C CYS A 124 -7.36 8.50 21.72
N ASP A 125 -6.67 7.51 22.29
CA ASP A 125 -7.22 6.53 23.23
C ASP A 125 -7.50 7.13 24.61
N GLY A 126 -6.82 8.23 24.95
CA GLY A 126 -7.05 8.99 26.18
C GLY A 126 -8.19 10.02 26.12
N LEU A 127 -8.93 10.11 25.02
CA LEU A 127 -10.13 10.96 24.84
C LEU A 127 -11.42 10.18 25.14
#